data_AF-A0A2E5MDE8-F1
#
_entry.id   AF-A0A2E5MDE8-F1
#
_cell.length_a   1.000
_cell.length_b   1.000
_cell.length_c   1.000
_cell.angle_alpha   90.00
_cell.angle_beta   90.00
_cell.angle_gamma   90.00
#
_symmetry.space_group_name_H-M   'P 1'
#
loop_
_entity.id
_entity.type
_entity.pdbx_description
1 polymer ?
#
loop_
_entity_poly.entity_id
_entity_poly.type
_entity_poly.pdbx_seq_one_letter_code
_entity_poly.pdbx_strand_id
1 'polypeptide(L)'
;MRRTLKPILIKFLLAGVAFAQFRMDAPVQSLPTNLNGELDTQPSLSLFDPARFDISHGFTMSMMSMGGQSVSLAGFTNRITYMAMDNLKLDANVTLFKTQMPFQQQGPLMNQLDVAYDAGITYQPTKNSFLQFRFQNIPHPQRYQTHSPFSPRFIK
;
A
#
# COMPACT_ATOMS: atom_id res chain seq x y z
N MET A 1 53.66 15.48 -30.07
CA MET A 1 52.63 14.42 -30.22
C MET A 1 52.27 13.64 -28.94
N ARG A 2 53.16 13.48 -27.94
CA ARG A 2 52.87 12.70 -26.70
C ARG A 2 51.80 13.27 -25.75
N ARG A 3 51.45 14.55 -25.83
CA ARG A 3 50.52 15.23 -24.88
C ARG A 3 49.03 14.96 -25.16
N THR A 4 48.66 14.66 -26.41
CA THR A 4 47.27 14.40 -26.81
C THR A 4 46.86 12.92 -26.69
N LEU A 5 47.82 12.00 -26.52
CA LEU A 5 47.55 10.56 -26.47
C LEU A 5 46.96 10.11 -25.12
N LYS A 6 47.37 10.75 -24.02
CA LYS A 6 46.87 10.47 -22.66
C LYS A 6 45.35 10.66 -22.51
N PRO A 7 44.74 11.80 -22.92
CA PRO A 7 43.29 11.98 -22.79
C PRO A 7 42.49 11.05 -23.69
N ILE A 8 43.02 10.63 -24.84
CA ILE A 8 42.36 9.68 -25.75
C ILE A 8 42.28 8.29 -25.09
N LEU A 9 43.38 7.85 -24.45
CA LEU A 9 43.45 6.56 -23.78
C LEU A 9 42.45 6.46 -22.61
N ILE A 10 42.28 7.54 -21.85
CA ILE A 10 41.34 7.61 -20.72
C ILE A 10 39.89 7.52 -21.19
N LYS A 11 39.53 8.21 -22.29
CA LYS A 11 38.19 8.12 -22.87
C LYS A 11 37.88 6.71 -23.37
N PHE A 12 38.86 6.04 -23.96
CA PHE A 12 38.72 4.66 -24.43
C PHE A 12 38.51 3.67 -23.27
N LEU A 13 39.24 3.86 -22.16
CA LEU A 13 39.07 3.06 -20.95
C LEU A 13 37.67 3.21 -20.34
N LEU A 14 37.17 4.45 -20.24
CA LEU A 14 35.82 4.71 -19.70
C LEU A 14 34.72 4.10 -20.57
N ALA A 15 34.87 4.12 -21.90
CA ALA A 15 33.90 3.51 -22.81
C ALA A 15 33.80 1.98 -22.62
N GLY A 16 34.92 1.31 -22.32
CA GLY A 16 34.94 -0.14 -22.07
C GLY A 16 34.15 -0.57 -20.82
N VAL A 17 34.17 0.24 -19.75
CA VAL A 17 33.45 -0.07 -18.50
C VAL A 17 31.93 -0.03 -18.71
N ALA A 18 31.43 0.84 -19.59
CA ALA A 18 30.00 0.96 -19.88
C ALA A 18 29.40 -0.29 -20.56
N PHE A 19 30.20 -1.09 -21.28
CA PHE A 19 29.74 -2.32 -21.93
C PHE A 19 29.85 -3.58 -21.05
N ALA A 20 30.56 -3.51 -19.91
CA ALA A 20 30.74 -4.66 -19.03
C ALA A 20 29.49 -5.02 -18.20
N GLN A 21 28.63 -4.03 -17.94
CA GLN A 21 27.38 -4.19 -17.20
C GLN A 21 26.26 -4.93 -17.97
N PHE A 22 26.44 -5.19 -19.27
CA PHE A 22 25.42 -5.84 -20.13
C PHE A 22 25.61 -7.35 -20.36
N ARG A 23 26.60 -8.01 -19.72
CA ARG A 23 26.89 -9.44 -19.96
C ARG A 23 26.36 -10.43 -18.93
N MET A 24 25.71 -9.97 -17.85
CA MET A 24 25.22 -10.87 -16.78
C MET A 24 23.76 -11.32 -16.97
N ASP A 25 23.02 -10.76 -17.92
CA ASP A 25 21.62 -11.12 -18.19
C ASP A 25 21.47 -12.01 -19.43
N ALA A 26 22.38 -12.98 -19.61
CA ALA A 26 22.14 -14.03 -20.60
C ALA A 26 21.13 -15.04 -20.00
N PRO A 27 19.92 -15.19 -20.59
CA PRO A 27 18.97 -16.19 -20.11
C PRO A 27 19.60 -17.57 -20.26
N VAL A 28 19.57 -18.36 -19.20
CA VAL A 28 19.96 -19.76 -19.22
C VAL A 28 19.06 -20.47 -20.23
N GLN A 29 19.61 -20.96 -21.33
CA GLN A 29 18.90 -21.83 -22.27
C GLN A 29 18.72 -23.21 -21.63
N SER A 30 17.82 -23.31 -20.66
CA SER A 30 17.30 -24.60 -20.23
C SER A 30 16.24 -25.07 -21.23
N LEU A 31 16.31 -26.34 -21.59
CA LEU A 31 15.31 -27.00 -22.43
C LEU A 31 13.91 -26.83 -21.82
N PRO A 32 12.86 -26.57 -22.62
CA PRO A 32 11.50 -26.48 -22.10
C PRO A 32 11.04 -27.87 -21.64
N THR A 33 10.99 -28.08 -20.34
CA THR A 33 10.47 -29.31 -19.73
C THR A 33 8.98 -29.15 -19.46
N ASN A 34 8.17 -29.08 -20.51
CA ASN A 34 6.73 -28.91 -20.36
C ASN A 34 5.96 -29.95 -21.19
N LEU A 35 5.88 -31.18 -20.65
CA LEU A 35 5.06 -32.25 -21.21
C LEU A 35 3.56 -32.13 -20.80
N ASN A 36 3.24 -31.25 -19.85
CA ASN A 36 1.91 -31.14 -19.23
C ASN A 36 1.26 -29.75 -19.34
N GLY A 37 1.79 -28.85 -20.19
CA GLY A 37 1.03 -27.68 -20.63
C GLY A 37 0.82 -26.58 -19.59
N GLU A 38 1.81 -26.30 -18.73
CA GLU A 38 1.88 -24.96 -18.13
C GLU A 38 2.79 -24.11 -19.01
N LEU A 39 2.16 -23.17 -19.73
CA LEU A 39 2.84 -22.19 -20.56
C LEU A 39 4.02 -21.57 -19.79
N ASP A 40 5.21 -21.66 -20.38
CA ASP A 40 6.34 -20.78 -20.08
C ASP A 40 5.81 -19.34 -20.10
N THR A 41 5.46 -18.81 -18.94
CA THR A 41 5.16 -17.41 -18.76
C THR A 41 6.49 -16.71 -18.87
N GLN A 42 6.86 -16.37 -20.12
CA GLN A 42 7.80 -15.30 -20.35
C GLN A 42 7.43 -14.16 -19.39
N PRO A 43 8.39 -13.53 -18.70
CA PRO A 43 8.12 -12.33 -17.92
C PRO A 43 7.85 -11.21 -18.93
N SER A 44 6.67 -11.25 -19.55
CA SER A 44 6.13 -10.11 -20.24
C SER A 44 5.99 -9.05 -19.16
N LEU A 45 6.64 -7.90 -19.38
CA LEU A 45 6.40 -6.67 -18.64
C LEU A 45 4.97 -6.20 -18.93
N SER A 46 3.98 -7.05 -18.66
CA SER A 46 2.58 -6.70 -18.73
C SER A 46 2.32 -5.84 -17.50
N LEU A 47 2.33 -4.53 -17.73
CA LEU A 47 1.90 -3.51 -16.77
C LEU A 47 0.44 -3.67 -16.32
N PHE A 48 -0.26 -4.72 -16.77
CA PHE A 48 -1.63 -5.06 -16.43
C PHE A 48 -1.82 -6.59 -16.39
N ASP A 49 -0.94 -7.30 -15.67
CA ASP A 49 -1.17 -8.71 -15.34
C ASP A 49 -2.27 -8.85 -14.26
N PRO A 50 -3.41 -9.51 -14.56
CA PRO A 50 -4.47 -9.75 -13.58
C PRO A 50 -4.00 -10.58 -12.37
N ALA A 51 -2.98 -11.45 -12.53
CA ALA A 51 -2.43 -12.22 -11.42
C ALA A 51 -1.72 -11.35 -10.38
N ARG A 52 -1.34 -10.13 -10.76
CA ARG A 52 -0.69 -9.13 -9.90
C ARG A 52 -1.69 -8.17 -9.25
N PHE A 53 -2.98 -8.36 -9.49
CA PHE A 53 -4.06 -7.52 -9.01
C PHE A 53 -4.95 -8.29 -8.03
N ASP A 54 -5.05 -7.79 -6.80
CA ASP A 54 -5.87 -8.35 -5.73
C ASP A 54 -6.90 -7.31 -5.27
N ILE A 55 -8.18 -7.69 -5.25
CA ILE A 55 -9.23 -6.92 -4.59
C ILE A 55 -9.85 -7.79 -3.52
N SER A 56 -9.86 -7.29 -2.29
CA SER A 56 -10.60 -7.87 -1.18
C SER A 56 -11.61 -6.86 -0.65
N HIS A 57 -12.80 -7.34 -0.28
CA HIS A 57 -13.81 -6.54 0.40
C HIS A 57 -14.21 -7.24 1.69
N GLY A 58 -14.61 -6.47 2.69
CA GLY A 58 -15.02 -6.97 4.00
C GLY A 58 -16.11 -6.11 4.60
N PHE A 59 -17.05 -6.75 5.29
CA PHE A 59 -18.08 -6.08 6.05
C PHE A 59 -17.91 -6.42 7.53
N THR A 60 -17.97 -5.40 8.38
CA THR A 60 -17.72 -5.50 9.82
C THR A 60 -18.84 -4.80 10.58
N MET A 61 -19.32 -5.43 11.65
CA MET A 61 -20.29 -4.84 12.56
C MET A 61 -19.84 -5.11 13.99
N SER A 62 -19.91 -4.08 14.84
CA SER A 62 -19.71 -4.20 16.27
C SER A 62 -20.82 -3.47 17.02
N MET A 63 -21.15 -3.97 18.20
CA MET A 63 -22.18 -3.40 19.06
C MET A 63 -21.69 -3.48 20.51
N MET A 64 -21.86 -2.37 21.23
CA MET A 64 -21.57 -2.27 22.65
C MET A 64 -22.85 -1.83 23.35
N SER A 65 -23.19 -2.47 24.47
CA SER A 65 -24.33 -2.10 25.30
C SER A 65 -23.85 -1.78 26.72
N MET A 66 -24.23 -0.62 27.24
CA MET A 66 -23.90 -0.19 28.60
C MET A 66 -25.08 0.59 29.20
N GLY A 67 -25.56 0.18 30.37
CA GLY A 67 -26.58 0.92 31.12
C GLY A 67 -27.90 1.16 30.36
N GLY A 68 -28.31 0.22 29.51
CA GLY A 68 -29.53 0.34 28.69
C GLY A 68 -29.36 1.16 27.40
N GLN A 69 -28.14 1.60 27.09
CA GLN A 69 -27.79 2.32 25.87
C GLN A 69 -26.93 1.41 24.98
N SER A 70 -27.25 1.33 23.69
CA SER A 70 -26.47 0.56 22.72
C SER A 70 -25.82 1.44 21.67
N VAL A 71 -24.52 1.30 21.48
CA VAL A 71 -23.78 1.92 20.37
C VAL A 71 -23.45 0.82 19.38
N SER A 72 -23.80 1.01 18.10
CA SER A 72 -23.39 0.11 17.03
C SER A 72 -22.51 0.83 16.01
N LEU A 73 -21.58 0.09 15.42
CA LEU A 73 -20.71 0.51 14.34
C LEU A 73 -20.83 -0.52 13.22
N ALA A 74 -21.12 -0.06 12.02
CA ALA A 74 -21.06 -0.88 10.81
C ALA A 74 -20.04 -0.29 9.84
N GLY A 75 -19.23 -1.13 9.21
CA GLY A 75 -18.17 -0.73 8.30
C GLY A 75 -18.06 -1.65 7.10
N PHE A 76 -17.87 -1.08 5.92
CA PHE A 76 -17.55 -1.77 4.68
C PHE A 76 -16.18 -1.31 4.21
N THR A 77 -15.26 -2.25 4.01
CA THR A 77 -13.88 -2.00 3.61
C THR A 77 -13.61 -2.62 2.25
N ASN A 78 -12.99 -1.87 1.35
CA ASN A 78 -12.49 -2.34 0.07
C ASN A 78 -10.98 -2.08 0.00
N ARG A 79 -10.20 -3.14 -0.16
CA ARG A 79 -8.74 -3.09 -0.31
C ARG A 79 -8.37 -3.59 -1.70
N ILE A 80 -7.63 -2.77 -2.41
CA ILE A 80 -7.08 -3.02 -3.73
C ILE A 80 -5.57 -3.06 -3.58
N THR A 81 -4.92 -4.07 -4.12
CA THR A 81 -3.45 -4.19 -4.17
C THR A 81 -3.04 -4.55 -5.59
N TYR A 82 -2.02 -3.87 -6.10
CA TYR A 82 -1.50 -4.09 -7.43
C TYR A 82 0.02 -4.09 -7.43
N MET A 83 0.64 -5.15 -7.97
CA MET A 83 2.09 -5.21 -8.17
C MET A 83 2.43 -4.77 -9.59
N ALA A 84 2.74 -3.48 -9.76
CA ALA A 84 3.17 -2.93 -11.04
C ALA A 84 4.48 -3.54 -11.55
N MET A 85 5.37 -3.93 -10.61
CA MET A 85 6.60 -4.67 -10.87
C MET A 85 6.86 -5.60 -9.68
N ASP A 86 7.80 -6.54 -9.80
CA ASP A 86 8.18 -7.44 -8.70
C ASP A 86 8.68 -6.66 -7.46
N ASN A 87 9.16 -5.43 -7.67
CA ASN A 87 9.64 -4.53 -6.64
C ASN A 87 8.81 -3.25 -6.48
N LEU A 88 7.63 -3.14 -7.11
CA LEU A 88 6.77 -1.96 -7.01
C LEU A 88 5.33 -2.37 -6.73
N LYS A 89 4.86 -2.04 -5.53
CA LYS A 89 3.50 -2.33 -5.06
C LYS A 89 2.72 -1.03 -4.87
N LEU A 90 1.50 -1.03 -5.40
CA LEU A 90 0.48 -0.03 -5.14
C LEU A 90 -0.59 -0.67 -4.26
N ASP A 91 -0.98 0.00 -3.19
CA ASP A 91 -2.08 -0.43 -2.34
C ASP A 91 -3.04 0.72 -2.07
N ALA A 92 -4.33 0.43 -2.07
CA ALA A 92 -5.38 1.38 -1.76
C ALA A 92 -6.44 0.69 -0.92
N ASN A 93 -6.91 1.35 0.12
CA ASN A 93 -7.90 0.87 1.05
C ASN A 93 -8.91 1.98 1.31
N VAL A 94 -10.19 1.66 1.21
CA VAL A 94 -11.30 2.58 1.47
C VAL A 94 -12.27 1.88 2.42
N THR A 95 -12.54 2.51 3.56
CA THR A 95 -13.51 2.03 4.53
C THR A 95 -14.63 3.05 4.69
N LEU A 96 -15.86 2.63 4.38
CA LEU A 96 -17.08 3.35 4.68
C LEU A 96 -17.60 2.85 6.01
N PHE A 97 -17.87 3.72 6.97
CA PHE A 97 -18.41 3.28 8.26
C PHE A 97 -19.45 4.25 8.80
N LYS A 98 -20.32 3.71 9.65
CA LYS A 98 -21.40 4.45 10.29
C LYS A 98 -21.52 4.01 11.74
N THR A 99 -21.52 4.98 12.63
CA THR A 99 -21.81 4.78 14.05
C THR A 99 -23.26 5.18 14.31
N GLN A 100 -24.00 4.36 15.05
CA GLN A 100 -25.34 4.67 15.52
C GLN A 100 -25.31 4.76 17.05
N MET A 101 -25.63 5.95 17.57
CA MET A 101 -25.70 6.22 19.01
C MET A 101 -27.10 6.73 19.41
N PRO A 102 -27.70 6.21 20.51
CA PRO A 102 -29.10 6.45 20.86
C PRO A 102 -29.39 7.90 21.29
N PHE A 103 -28.37 8.70 21.59
CA PHE A 103 -28.50 10.11 21.98
C PHE A 103 -28.07 11.09 20.89
N GLN A 104 -27.64 10.63 19.71
CA GLN A 104 -27.46 11.51 18.56
C GLN A 104 -28.81 11.81 17.91
N GLN A 105 -29.64 12.62 18.59
CA GLN A 105 -30.56 13.51 17.89
C GLN A 105 -29.74 14.66 17.32
N GLN A 106 -29.03 14.40 16.23
CA GLN A 106 -28.28 15.43 15.52
C GLN A 106 -28.88 15.55 14.13
N GLY A 107 -29.19 16.79 13.74
CA GLY A 107 -30.00 17.13 12.57
C GLY A 107 -29.56 16.48 11.25
N PRO A 108 -30.33 16.66 10.16
CA PRO A 108 -30.17 15.93 8.89
C PRO A 108 -28.76 15.96 8.26
N LEU A 109 -27.86 16.82 8.73
CA LEU A 109 -26.45 16.93 8.34
C LEU A 109 -25.48 15.98 9.07
N MET A 110 -25.87 15.37 10.19
CA MET A 110 -24.97 14.54 11.03
C MET A 110 -25.19 13.03 10.91
N ASN A 111 -26.13 12.62 10.05
CA ASN A 111 -26.34 11.22 9.64
C ASN A 111 -25.41 10.85 8.46
N GLN A 112 -24.18 11.37 8.46
CA GLN A 112 -23.27 11.28 7.33
C GLN A 112 -22.46 9.99 7.44
N LEU A 113 -22.32 9.28 6.32
CA LEU A 113 -21.45 8.13 6.20
C LEU A 113 -20.01 8.62 6.28
N ASP A 114 -19.25 8.12 7.25
CA ASP A 114 -17.85 8.47 7.39
C ASP A 114 -16.99 7.62 6.46
N VAL A 115 -15.92 8.22 5.94
CA VAL A 115 -15.01 7.58 4.99
C VAL A 115 -13.59 7.65 5.51
N ALA A 116 -12.97 6.49 5.69
CA ALA A 116 -11.54 6.35 5.86
C ALA A 116 -10.92 5.92 4.53
N TYR A 117 -9.74 6.42 4.22
CA TYR A 117 -8.99 6.00 3.04
C TYR A 117 -7.50 5.95 3.33
N ASP A 118 -6.80 5.10 2.61
CA ASP A 118 -5.38 4.85 2.76
C ASP A 118 -4.82 4.37 1.44
N ALA A 119 -3.89 5.11 0.85
CA ALA A 119 -3.24 4.79 -0.41
C ALA A 119 -1.72 4.81 -0.24
N GLY A 120 -1.05 3.80 -0.77
CA GLY A 120 0.37 3.54 -0.61
C GLY A 120 1.05 3.17 -1.92
N ILE A 121 2.29 3.64 -2.07
CA ILE A 121 3.24 3.22 -3.10
C ILE A 121 4.48 2.73 -2.38
N THR A 122 4.83 1.45 -2.57
CA THR A 122 6.02 0.83 -1.97
C THR A 122 6.95 0.35 -3.09
N TYR A 123 8.17 0.88 -3.11
CA TYR A 123 9.22 0.51 -4.05
C TYR A 123 10.40 -0.14 -3.32
N GLN A 124 10.87 -1.29 -3.78
CA GLN A 124 11.94 -2.07 -3.14
C GLN A 124 13.17 -2.16 -4.08
N PRO A 125 14.04 -1.13 -4.14
CA PRO A 125 15.15 -1.11 -5.08
C PRO A 125 16.17 -2.26 -4.88
N THR A 126 16.32 -2.75 -3.64
CA THR A 126 17.14 -3.94 -3.34
C THR A 126 16.39 -4.84 -2.37
N LYS A 127 16.81 -6.10 -2.22
CA LYS A 127 16.20 -7.04 -1.27
C LYS A 127 16.13 -6.53 0.18
N ASN A 128 17.02 -5.60 0.55
CA ASN A 128 17.16 -5.09 1.92
C ASN A 128 16.76 -3.60 2.06
N SER A 129 16.22 -2.96 1.03
CA SER A 129 15.83 -1.54 1.10
C SER A 129 14.50 -1.29 0.44
N PHE A 130 13.67 -0.45 1.05
CA PHE A 130 12.37 -0.05 0.51
C PHE A 130 12.12 1.43 0.75
N LEU A 131 11.31 2.02 -0.14
CA LEU A 131 10.82 3.39 -0.08
C LEU A 131 9.30 3.32 -0.14
N GLN A 132 8.63 3.97 0.82
CA GLN A 132 7.17 3.99 0.89
C GLN A 132 6.65 5.41 0.95
N PHE A 133 5.70 5.71 0.07
CA PHE A 133 4.90 6.93 0.12
C PHE A 133 3.47 6.52 0.46
N ARG A 134 2.90 7.11 1.51
CA ARG A 134 1.56 6.76 1.99
C ARG A 134 0.75 8.01 2.27
N PHE A 135 -0.49 8.03 1.80
CA PHE A 135 -1.48 9.06 2.05
C PHE A 135 -2.69 8.41 2.70
N GLN A 136 -2.96 8.75 3.95
CA GLN A 136 -4.02 8.12 4.72
C GLN A 136 -4.83 9.15 5.49
N ASN A 137 -6.12 8.89 5.61
CA ASN A 137 -7.07 9.55 6.49
C ASN A 137 -7.86 8.46 7.21
N ILE A 138 -7.43 8.15 8.42
CA ILE A 138 -8.06 7.14 9.27
C ILE A 138 -8.67 7.89 10.45
N PRO A 139 -9.91 7.58 10.85
CA PRO A 139 -10.52 8.19 12.03
C PRO A 139 -9.60 7.91 13.21
N HIS A 140 -9.04 8.97 13.79
CA HIS A 140 -8.30 8.81 15.02
C HIS A 140 -9.26 8.25 16.07
N PRO A 141 -8.91 7.17 16.79
CA PRO A 141 -9.68 6.79 17.96
C PRO A 141 -9.68 8.02 18.86
N GLN A 142 -10.84 8.64 19.04
CA GLN A 142 -10.97 9.70 20.01
C GLN A 142 -10.50 9.07 21.31
N ARG A 143 -9.39 9.57 21.86
CA ARG A 143 -8.98 9.19 23.21
C ARG A 143 -10.20 9.50 24.05
N TYR A 144 -10.86 8.45 24.54
CA TYR A 144 -11.85 8.59 25.58
C TYR A 144 -11.15 9.39 26.66
N GLN A 145 -11.52 10.65 26.79
CA GLN A 145 -11.25 11.40 28.00
C GLN A 145 -12.07 10.66 29.03
N THR A 146 -11.44 9.68 29.68
CA THR A 146 -11.91 9.07 30.90
C THR A 146 -12.02 10.22 31.91
N HIS A 147 -13.15 10.91 31.88
CA HIS A 147 -13.57 11.76 32.98
C HIS A 147 -13.77 10.80 34.13
N SER A 148 -12.73 10.69 34.97
CA SER A 148 -12.81 9.99 36.23
C SER A 148 -14.01 10.56 36.99
N PRO A 149 -14.92 9.71 37.50
CA PRO A 149 -16.00 10.14 38.37
C PRO A 149 -15.47 10.80 39.66
N PHE A 150 -14.16 10.77 39.90
CA PHE A 150 -13.47 11.41 41.02
C PHE A 150 -12.74 12.71 40.64
N SER A 151 -12.98 13.29 39.46
CA SER A 151 -12.47 14.62 39.15
C SER A 151 -13.37 15.70 39.79
N PRO A 152 -12.91 16.46 40.80
CA PRO A 152 -13.72 17.50 41.41
C PRO A 152 -13.91 18.65 40.42
N ARG A 153 -15.16 19.03 40.16
CA ARG A 153 -15.48 20.25 39.43
C ARG A 153 -15.11 21.43 40.33
N PHE A 154 -14.20 22.28 39.90
CA PHE A 154 -14.08 23.62 40.49
C PHE A 154 -15.31 24.41 40.05
N ILE A 155 -16.28 24.52 40.96
CA ILE A 155 -17.40 25.46 40.84
C ILE A 155 -16.81 26.86 41.14
N LYS A 156 -17.04 27.80 40.22
CA LYS A 156 -16.70 29.21 40.39
C LYS A 156 -17.96 29.99 40.74
#